data_AF-A0A0L0N234-F1
#
_entry.id   AF-A0A0L0N234-F1
#
_cell.length_a   1.000
_cell.length_b   1.000
_cell.length_c   1.000
_cell.angle_alpha   90.00
_cell.angle_beta   90.00
_cell.angle_gamma   90.00
#
_symmetry.space_group_name_H-M   'P 1'
#
loop_
_entity.id
_entity.type
_entity.pdbx_description
1 polymer ?
#
loop_
_entity_poly.entity_id
_entity_poly.type
_entity_poly.pdbx_seq_one_letter_code
_entity_poly.pdbx_strand_id
1 'polypeptide(L)'
;MAAVAAIVNKAVADDKSINLFFNTSKAQLGISLQSGTDTDDQANDVWATGDDDYNGYVLNPSSMAGVYYRGLSFVAAVTMPKLDPNVTQTENQISLVSPVYQKLTTTTLENNNIALCATPSGNDSWLYYLG
;
A
#
# COMPACT_ATOMS: atom_id res chain seq x y z
N MET A 1 6.50 4.00 12.47
CA MET A 1 7.06 4.14 11.11
C MET A 1 5.88 4.20 10.16
N ALA A 2 5.88 5.16 9.23
CA ALA A 2 4.89 5.20 8.16
C ALA A 2 5.05 3.96 7.27
N ALA A 3 3.92 3.35 6.89
CA ALA A 3 3.90 2.26 5.93
C ALA A 3 4.07 2.87 4.53
N VAL A 4 5.14 2.48 3.83
CA VAL A 4 5.51 3.07 2.54
C VAL A 4 5.89 1.96 1.56
N ALA A 5 5.47 2.09 0.30
CA ALA A 5 5.89 1.24 -0.80
C ALA A 5 6.20 2.09 -2.03
N ALA A 6 7.25 1.76 -2.78
CA ALA A 6 7.60 2.45 -4.01
C ALA A 6 7.59 1.48 -5.19
N ILE A 7 6.98 1.89 -6.30
CA ILE A 7 6.96 1.13 -7.55
C ILE A 7 7.52 2.03 -8.66
N VAL A 8 8.57 1.58 -9.33
CA VAL A 8 9.14 2.28 -10.49
C VAL A 8 8.36 1.90 -11.75
N ASN A 9 7.71 2.87 -12.37
CA ASN A 9 7.04 2.76 -13.65
C ASN A 9 7.90 3.36 -14.77
N LYS A 10 8.58 2.50 -15.53
CA LYS A 10 9.44 2.89 -16.65
C LYS A 10 8.69 3.19 -17.96
N ALA A 11 7.37 3.04 -17.98
CA ALA A 11 6.56 3.25 -19.17
C ALA A 11 6.15 4.72 -19.38
N VAL A 12 6.37 5.58 -18.39
CA VAL A 12 6.09 7.02 -18.49
C VAL A 12 7.29 7.71 -19.13
N ALA A 13 7.05 8.56 -20.13
CA ALA A 13 8.10 9.19 -20.93
C ALA A 13 8.82 10.35 -20.21
N ASP A 14 8.30 10.80 -19.06
CA ASP A 14 8.81 11.92 -18.28
C ASP A 14 9.55 11.45 -17.01
N ASP A 15 10.26 12.39 -16.39
CA ASP A 15 11.06 12.20 -15.16
C ASP A 15 10.29 11.58 -13.98
N LYS A 16 8.96 11.71 -13.92
CA LYS A 16 8.09 11.18 -12.85
C LYS A 16 7.82 9.68 -13.01
N SER A 17 8.84 8.88 -12.74
CA SER A 17 8.82 7.43 -12.92
C SER A 17 8.53 6.63 -11.64
N ILE A 18 8.40 7.26 -10.48
CA ILE A 18 8.23 6.57 -9.20
C ILE A 18 6.82 6.82 -8.64
N ASN A 19 6.05 5.75 -8.46
CA ASN A 19 4.80 5.78 -7.69
C ASN A 19 5.13 5.45 -6.22
N LEU A 20 5.04 6.46 -5.35
CA LEU A 20 5.23 6.33 -3.91
C LEU A 20 3.89 6.20 -3.20
N PHE A 21 3.62 5.03 -2.64
CA PHE A 21 2.45 4.76 -1.81
C PHE A 21 2.82 4.92 -0.35
N PHE A 22 1.97 5.59 0.43
CA PHE A 22 2.22 5.86 1.85
C PHE A 22 0.92 5.85 2.65
N ASN A 23 1.01 5.67 3.96
CA ASN A 23 -0.14 5.89 4.84
C ASN A 23 -0.23 7.35 5.30
N THR A 24 -1.43 7.93 5.24
CA THR A 24 -1.69 9.28 5.71
C THR A 24 -1.73 9.34 7.24
N SER A 25 -1.81 10.55 7.81
CA SER A 25 -2.02 10.77 9.25
C SER A 25 -3.33 10.15 9.77
N LYS A 26 -4.27 9.84 8.87
CA LYS A 26 -5.56 9.20 9.14
C LYS A 26 -5.55 7.70 8.84
N ALA A 27 -4.36 7.12 8.65
CA ALA A 27 -4.19 5.71 8.33
C ALA A 27 -4.90 5.27 7.03
N GLN A 28 -5.02 6.20 6.08
CA GLN A 28 -5.57 5.95 4.75
C GLN A 28 -4.45 5.87 3.70
N LEU A 29 -4.75 5.38 2.49
CA LEU A 29 -3.75 5.27 1.42
C LEU A 29 -3.56 6.65 0.74
N GLY A 30 -2.30 7.06 0.65
CA GLY A 30 -1.84 8.12 -0.22
C GLY A 30 -0.96 7.57 -1.33
N ILE A 31 -0.97 8.24 -2.47
CA ILE A 31 -0.02 8.05 -3.56
C ILE A 31 0.60 9.40 -3.89
N SER A 32 1.91 9.40 -4.12
CA SER A 32 2.63 10.52 -4.66
C SER A 32 3.42 10.08 -5.89
N LEU A 33 3.40 10.88 -6.95
CA LEU A 33 4.34 10.72 -8.05
C LEU A 33 5.65 11.43 -7.68
N GLN A 34 6.75 10.72 -7.85
CA GLN A 34 8.08 11.21 -7.56
C GLN A 34 8.96 11.08 -8.81
N SER A 35 9.85 12.04 -8.96
CA SER A 35 10.88 12.06 -9.99
C SER A 35 11.87 10.91 -9.78
N GLY A 36 12.27 10.26 -10.87
CA GLY A 36 13.40 9.33 -10.92
C GLY A 36 14.72 10.02 -11.28
N THR A 37 14.71 11.35 -11.45
CA THR A 37 15.84 12.20 -11.80
C THR A 37 15.97 13.37 -10.82
N ASP A 38 16.89 14.30 -11.05
CA ASP A 38 17.14 15.46 -10.19
C ASP A 38 16.07 16.57 -10.29
N THR A 39 14.99 16.35 -11.05
CA THR A 39 13.89 17.30 -11.21
C THR A 39 13.04 17.39 -9.92
N ASP A 40 12.72 18.61 -9.48
CA ASP A 40 11.93 18.84 -8.26
C ASP A 40 10.50 18.26 -8.34
N ASP A 41 10.13 17.49 -7.31
CA ASP A 41 8.76 17.00 -7.12
C ASP A 41 7.78 18.15 -6.86
N GLN A 42 6.59 18.10 -7.47
CA GLN A 42 5.59 19.15 -7.31
C GLN A 42 4.63 18.79 -6.18
N ALA A 43 4.22 19.78 -5.37
CA ALA A 43 3.26 19.58 -4.28
C ALA A 43 1.88 19.05 -4.75
N ASN A 44 1.56 19.23 -6.04
CA ASN A 44 0.30 18.78 -6.64
C ASN A 44 0.32 17.32 -7.12
N ASP A 45 1.45 16.62 -6.97
CA ASP A 45 1.60 15.22 -7.36
C ASP A 45 1.20 14.25 -6.25
N VAL A 46 0.38 14.70 -5.30
CA VAL A 46 -0.05 13.92 -4.14
C VAL A 46 -1.56 13.74 -4.18
N TRP A 47 -2.00 12.49 -4.13
CA TRP A 47 -3.40 12.11 -3.99
C TRP A 47 -3.57 11.26 -2.74
N ALA A 48 -4.55 11.60 -1.91
CA ALA A 48 -4.89 10.85 -0.72
C ALA A 48 -6.37 10.49 -0.76
N THR A 49 -6.69 9.30 -0.28
CA THR A 49 -8.09 8.88 -0.12
C THR A 49 -8.70 9.61 1.08
N GLY A 50 -10.01 9.86 1.02
CA GLY A 50 -10.76 10.42 2.12
C GLY A 50 -10.78 9.51 3.34
N ASP A 51 -11.07 10.09 4.51
CA ASP A 51 -11.06 9.40 5.81
C ASP A 51 -12.06 8.22 5.87
N ASP A 52 -13.13 8.29 5.07
CA ASP A 52 -14.23 7.32 5.03
C ASP A 52 -14.35 6.53 3.73
N ASP A 53 -13.39 6.63 2.82
CA ASP A 53 -13.45 5.95 1.52
C ASP A 53 -13.40 4.42 1.64
N TYR A 54 -12.76 3.90 2.70
CA TYR A 54 -12.62 2.46 2.93
C TYR A 54 -13.06 2.02 4.33
N ASN A 55 -13.56 0.79 4.41
CA ASN A 55 -14.00 0.17 5.66
C ASN A 55 -12.84 -0.46 6.46
N GLY A 56 -11.70 0.21 6.49
CA GLY A 56 -10.53 -0.18 7.26
C GLY A 56 -9.42 0.86 7.17
N TYR A 57 -8.40 0.64 7.98
CA TYR A 57 -7.26 1.54 8.13
C TYR A 57 -5.96 0.77 7.94
N VAL A 58 -4.98 1.39 7.29
CA VAL A 58 -3.61 0.88 7.22
C VAL A 58 -2.98 1.01 8.60
N LEU A 59 -2.56 -0.11 9.17
CA LEU A 59 -2.03 -0.15 10.53
C LEU A 59 -0.77 0.74 10.64
N ASN A 60 -0.60 1.45 11.76
CA ASN A 60 0.58 2.26 12.02
C ASN A 60 1.08 2.00 13.44
N PRO A 61 2.31 1.49 13.64
CA PRO A 61 3.32 1.14 12.63
C PRO A 61 3.00 -0.16 11.86
N SER A 62 3.19 -0.16 10.53
CA SER A 62 3.18 -1.39 9.73
C SER A 62 3.99 -1.25 8.45
N SER A 63 4.14 -2.36 7.72
CA SER A 63 4.73 -2.40 6.39
C SER A 63 3.67 -2.34 5.29
N MET A 64 4.08 -1.76 4.17
CA MET A 64 3.34 -1.77 2.91
C MET A 64 4.27 -2.35 1.86
N ALA A 65 3.72 -3.15 0.95
CA ALA A 65 4.50 -3.76 -0.12
C ALA A 65 3.77 -3.58 -1.46
N GLY A 66 4.52 -3.18 -2.48
CA GLY A 66 4.00 -2.88 -3.80
C GLY A 66 4.71 -3.67 -4.89
N VAL A 67 3.98 -4.06 -5.92
CA VAL A 67 4.54 -4.72 -7.10
C VAL A 67 3.82 -4.29 -8.37
N TYR A 68 4.56 -4.25 -9.47
CA TYR A 68 3.97 -4.09 -10.80
C TYR A 68 3.68 -5.45 -11.41
N TYR A 69 2.41 -5.71 -11.73
CA TYR A 69 1.95 -7.00 -12.26
C TYR A 69 0.90 -6.78 -13.35
N ARG A 70 1.13 -7.36 -14.54
CA ARG A 70 0.22 -7.31 -15.71
C ARG A 70 -0.33 -5.92 -16.04
N GLY A 71 0.51 -4.88 -15.98
CA GLY A 71 0.09 -3.52 -16.34
C GLY A 71 -0.47 -2.70 -15.17
N LEU A 72 -0.62 -3.29 -13.99
CA LEU A 72 -1.21 -2.65 -12.82
C LEU A 72 -0.22 -2.64 -11.65
N SER A 73 -0.29 -1.57 -10.86
CA SER A 73 0.41 -1.48 -9.57
C SER A 73 -0.48 -2.09 -8.49
N PHE A 74 -0.06 -3.21 -7.92
CA PHE A 74 -0.71 -3.82 -6.77
C PHE A 74 0.03 -3.42 -5.52
N VAL A 75 -0.72 -2.99 -4.52
CA VAL A 75 -0.17 -2.61 -3.21
C VAL A 75 -0.96 -3.34 -2.16
N ALA A 76 -0.25 -4.04 -1.28
CA ALA A 76 -0.80 -4.66 -0.10
C ALA A 76 -0.28 -3.95 1.15
N ALA A 77 -1.07 -4.00 2.22
CA ALA A 77 -0.70 -3.49 3.53
C ALA A 77 -1.32 -4.35 4.63
N VAL A 78 -0.75 -4.26 5.84
CA VAL A 78 -1.43 -4.73 7.05
C VAL A 78 -2.49 -3.69 7.41
N THR A 79 -3.73 -4.12 7.50
CA THR A 79 -4.89 -3.26 7.78
C THR A 79 -5.66 -3.74 9.00
N MET A 80 -6.38 -2.84 9.64
CA MET A 80 -7.40 -3.15 10.62
C MET A 80 -8.79 -2.80 10.06
N PRO A 81 -9.82 -3.62 10.26
CA PRO A 81 -11.18 -3.23 9.90
C PRO A 81 -11.64 -2.04 10.76
N LYS A 82 -12.58 -1.24 10.26
CA LYS A 82 -13.30 -0.31 11.14
C LYS A 82 -14.11 -1.14 12.14
N LEU A 83 -13.77 -1.02 13.40
CA LEU A 83 -14.45 -1.72 14.50
C LEU A 83 -15.49 -0.79 15.12
N ASP A 84 -16.62 -1.38 15.52
CA ASP A 84 -17.62 -0.67 16.30
C ASP A 84 -17.05 -0.23 17.66
N PRO A 85 -17.58 0.86 18.25
CA PRO A 85 -17.19 1.26 19.59
C PRO A 85 -17.39 0.09 20.57
N ASN A 86 -16.33 -0.28 21.30
CA ASN A 86 -16.23 -1.40 22.26
C ASN A 86 -15.88 -2.78 21.71
N VAL A 87 -15.61 -2.94 20.42
CA VAL A 87 -15.05 -4.20 19.90
C VAL A 87 -13.52 -4.15 20.02
N THR A 88 -12.95 -5.15 20.70
CA THR A 88 -11.49 -5.30 20.79
C THR A 88 -10.97 -6.02 19.56
N GLN A 89 -9.94 -5.46 18.92
CA GLN A 89 -9.27 -6.11 17.80
C GLN A 89 -8.52 -7.36 18.30
N THR A 90 -8.78 -8.50 17.68
CA THR A 90 -8.09 -9.77 18.01
C THR A 90 -7.13 -10.23 16.92
N GLU A 91 -7.29 -9.71 15.70
CA GLU A 91 -6.47 -10.07 14.53
C GLU A 91 -6.25 -8.84 13.64
N ASN A 92 -5.11 -8.82 12.94
CA ASN A 92 -4.86 -7.91 11.84
C ASN A 92 -5.39 -8.53 10.53
N GLN A 93 -5.57 -7.69 9.52
CA GLN A 93 -5.90 -8.11 8.16
C GLN A 93 -4.72 -7.83 7.24
N ILE A 94 -4.61 -8.63 6.19
CA ILE A 94 -3.78 -8.29 5.05
C ILE A 94 -4.72 -7.98 3.91
N SER A 95 -4.61 -6.77 3.37
CA SER A 95 -5.50 -6.28 2.33
C SER A 95 -4.70 -5.74 1.17
N LEU A 96 -5.23 -5.93 -0.04
CA LEU A 96 -4.92 -5.06 -1.16
C LEU A 96 -5.51 -3.68 -0.84
N VAL A 97 -4.69 -2.65 -0.98
CA VAL A 97 -5.07 -1.24 -0.82
C VAL A 97 -5.03 -0.49 -2.16
N SER A 98 -4.38 -1.06 -3.18
CA SER A 98 -4.40 -0.58 -4.55
C SER A 98 -4.30 -1.76 -5.53
N PRO A 99 -5.01 -1.76 -6.67
CA PRO A 99 -5.92 -0.71 -7.16
C PRO A 99 -7.32 -0.77 -6.53
N VAL A 100 -7.65 -1.84 -5.82
CA VAL A 100 -8.93 -2.00 -5.12
C VAL A 100 -8.66 -2.28 -3.65
N TYR A 101 -9.55 -1.82 -2.78
CA TYR A 101 -9.52 -2.22 -1.38
C TYR A 101 -10.18 -3.60 -1.23
N GLN A 102 -9.38 -4.62 -0.91
CA GLN A 102 -9.85 -5.99 -0.73
C GLN A 102 -9.07 -6.72 0.36
N LYS A 103 -9.78 -7.21 1.38
CA LYS A 103 -9.22 -8.16 2.35
C LYS A 103 -8.80 -9.45 1.66
N LEU A 104 -7.55 -9.85 1.86
CA LEU A 104 -7.01 -11.13 1.38
C LEU A 104 -7.08 -12.21 2.47
N THR A 105 -6.64 -11.89 3.69
CA THR A 105 -6.55 -12.84 4.80
C THR A 105 -6.49 -12.12 6.16
N THR A 106 -6.46 -12.88 7.26
CA THR A 106 -6.15 -12.39 8.61
C THR A 106 -4.78 -12.90 9.08
N THR A 107 -4.23 -12.23 10.08
CA THR A 107 -2.93 -12.53 10.68
C THR A 107 -2.92 -12.11 12.15
N THR A 108 -1.95 -12.60 12.93
CA THR A 108 -1.79 -12.23 14.33
C THR A 108 -1.58 -10.73 14.51
N LEU A 109 -1.96 -10.19 15.67
CA LEU A 109 -1.75 -8.76 16.01
C LEU A 109 -0.27 -8.36 16.00
N GLU A 110 0.63 -9.32 16.22
CA GLU A 110 2.07 -9.11 16.23
C GLU A 110 2.65 -8.97 14.81
N ASN A 111 1.96 -9.55 13.81
CA ASN A 111 2.43 -9.47 12.45
C ASN A 111 2.08 -8.11 11.83
N ASN A 112 3.12 -7.29 11.68
CA ASN A 112 3.07 -5.98 11.04
C ASN A 112 3.88 -5.96 9.73
N ASN A 113 4.37 -7.12 9.30
CA ASN A 113 5.31 -7.28 8.19
C ASN A 113 4.69 -8.07 7.03
N ILE A 114 4.82 -7.53 5.82
CA ILE A 114 4.46 -8.20 4.59
C ILE A 114 5.54 -7.96 3.54
N ALA A 115 5.65 -8.88 2.58
CA ALA A 115 6.45 -8.70 1.39
C ALA A 115 5.64 -9.11 0.17
N LEU A 116 5.81 -8.38 -0.93
CA LEU A 116 5.15 -8.65 -2.20
C LEU A 116 6.23 -8.74 -3.27
N CYS A 117 6.20 -9.79 -4.09
CA CYS A 117 7.10 -9.93 -5.22
C CYS A 117 6.34 -10.43 -6.44
N ALA A 118 6.91 -10.15 -7.62
CA ALA A 118 6.43 -10.67 -8.89
C ALA A 118 7.61 -11.20 -9.69
N THR A 119 7.32 -12.10 -10.63
CA THR A 119 8.32 -12.55 -11.59
C THR A 119 8.79 -11.38 -12.46
N PRO A 120 10.01 -11.43 -13.02
CA PRO A 120 10.48 -10.41 -13.97
C PRO A 120 9.57 -10.24 -15.20
N SER A 121 8.85 -11.31 -15.57
CA SER A 121 7.86 -11.28 -16.64
C SER A 121 6.53 -10.63 -16.23
N GLY A 122 6.32 -10.37 -14.93
CA GLY A 122 5.08 -9.79 -14.40
C GLY A 122 3.86 -10.71 -14.54
N ASN A 123 4.08 -12.02 -14.66
CA ASN A 123 3.02 -13.02 -14.91
C ASN A 123 2.65 -13.84 -13.68
N ASP A 124 3.48 -13.83 -12.63
CA ASP A 124 3.17 -14.43 -11.34
C ASP A 124 3.53 -13.46 -10.22
N SER A 125 2.82 -13.53 -9.09
CA SER A 125 3.11 -12.74 -7.90
C SER A 125 2.80 -13.51 -6.62
N TRP A 126 3.55 -13.19 -5.56
CA TRP A 126 3.39 -13.80 -4.23
C TRP A 126 3.40 -12.73 -3.15
N LEU A 127 2.48 -12.88 -2.20
CA LEU A 127 2.44 -12.13 -0.96
C LEU A 127 2.89 -13.04 0.18
N TYR A 128 3.89 -12.60 0.93
CA TYR A 128 4.43 -13.28 2.10
C TYR A 128 4.10 -12.49 3.37
N TYR A 129 3.75 -13.22 4.42
CA TYR A 129 3.44 -12.69 5.73
C TYR A 129 3.68 -13.78 6.79
N LEU A 130 3.80 -13.36 8.05
CA LEU A 130 3.90 -14.30 9.16
C LEU A 130 2.50 -14.63 9.67
N GLY A 131 2.20 -15.93 9.83
CA GLY A 131 0.94 -16.43 10.39
C GLY A 131 0.93 -16.30 11.89
#